data_AF-A0A3N5Q5L6-F1
#
_entry.id   AF-A0A3N5Q5L6-F1
#
_cell.length_a   1.000
_cell.length_b   1.000
_cell.length_c   1.000
_cell.angle_alpha   90.00
_cell.angle_beta   90.00
_cell.angle_gamma   90.00
#
_symmetry.space_group_name_H-M   'P 1'
#
loop_
_entity.id
_entity.type
_entity.pdbx_description
1 polymer ?
#
loop_
_entity_poly.entity_id
_entity_poly.type
_entity_poly.pdbx_seq_one_letter_code
_entity_poly.pdbx_strand_id
1 'polypeptide(L)'
;MKKFFLLVLVLLSTIQSQTLINSVNLPTGTFWSSGYGLVYENSKYWLSSSSSTTGRGIIYAVDDSGVLVDTIAINYPSIRESQGLAFDGNYFWYVERKTARCDLF
;
A
#
# COMPACT_ATOMS: atom_id res chain seq x y z
N MET A 1 -23.07 19.08 31.48
CA MET A 1 -23.81 19.11 30.20
C MET A 1 -23.25 20.15 29.21
N LYS A 2 -23.18 21.45 29.53
CA LYS A 2 -22.69 22.49 28.59
C LYS A 2 -21.27 22.25 28.02
N LYS A 3 -20.32 21.81 28.87
CA LYS A 3 -18.94 21.49 28.45
C LYS A 3 -18.85 20.30 27.50
N PHE A 4 -19.71 19.29 27.69
CA PHE A 4 -19.79 18.13 26.80
C PHE A 4 -20.35 18.53 25.43
N PHE A 5 -21.37 19.39 25.42
CA PHE A 5 -21.93 19.93 24.18
C PHE A 5 -20.90 20.74 23.39
N LEU A 6 -20.11 21.56 24.08
CA LEU A 6 -19.02 22.32 23.46
C LEU A 6 -17.93 21.41 22.89
N LEU A 7 -17.55 20.35 23.61
CA LEU A 7 -16.58 19.35 23.13
C LEU A 7 -17.07 18.66 21.84
N VAL A 8 -18.34 18.26 21.80
CA VAL A 8 -18.93 17.64 20.60
C VAL A 8 -18.93 18.61 19.42
N LEU A 9 -19.27 19.89 19.65
CA LEU A 9 -19.21 20.92 18.61
C LEU A 9 -17.79 21.11 18.05
N VAL A 10 -16.76 21.09 18.91
CA VAL A 10 -15.36 21.18 18.48
C VAL A 10 -14.95 19.94 17.66
N LEU A 11 -15.31 18.74 18.12
CA LEU A 11 -15.00 17.49 17.40
C LEU A 11 -15.70 17.40 16.04
N LEU A 12 -16.90 17.96 15.91
CA LEU A 12 -17.60 18.01 14.62
C LEU A 12 -17.00 19.04 13.66
N SER A 13 -16.43 20.13 14.18
CA SER A 13 -15.78 21.16 13.37
C SER A 13 -14.47 20.71 12.71
N THR A 14 -13.86 19.64 13.22
CA THR A 14 -12.63 19.07 12.65
C THR A 14 -12.89 18.01 11.58
N ILE A 15 -14.14 17.62 11.34
CA ILE A 15 -14.50 16.65 10.30
C ILE A 15 -14.53 17.38 8.96
N GLN A 16 -13.52 17.10 8.11
CA GLN A 16 -13.48 17.54 6.72
C GLN A 16 -13.81 16.34 5.84
N SER A 17 -14.82 16.48 4.97
CA SER A 17 -15.09 15.47 3.94
C SER A 17 -14.03 15.57 2.85
N GLN A 18 -13.62 14.42 2.30
CA GLN A 18 -12.74 14.35 1.14
C GLN A 18 -13.56 14.08 -0.12
N THR A 19 -13.17 14.68 -1.24
CA THR A 19 -13.79 14.43 -2.55
C THR A 19 -12.86 13.55 -3.37
N LEU A 20 -13.42 12.57 -4.09
CA LEU A 20 -12.67 11.79 -5.07
C LEU A 20 -12.34 12.69 -6.27
N ILE A 21 -11.05 12.98 -6.48
CA ILE A 21 -10.59 13.84 -7.58
C ILE A 21 -10.26 13.01 -8.82
N ASN A 22 -9.66 11.83 -8.63
CA ASN A 22 -9.25 10.95 -9.72
C ASN A 22 -9.23 9.49 -9.27
N SER A 23 -9.27 8.57 -10.24
CA SER A 23 -9.06 7.14 -10.05
C SER A 23 -8.08 6.66 -11.11
N VAL A 24 -7.06 5.93 -10.70
CA VAL A 24 -6.09 5.29 -11.60
C VAL A 24 -6.42 3.80 -11.66
N ASN A 25 -6.81 3.33 -12.85
CA ASN A 25 -7.12 1.91 -13.03
C ASN A 25 -5.82 1.13 -13.14
N LEU A 26 -5.56 0.25 -12.17
CA LEU A 26 -4.40 -0.64 -12.23
C LEU A 26 -4.56 -1.68 -13.35
N PRO A 27 -3.46 -2.28 -13.84
CA PRO A 27 -3.53 -3.38 -14.78
C PRO A 27 -4.29 -4.58 -14.20
N THR A 28 -4.68 -5.50 -15.06
CA THR A 28 -5.36 -6.73 -14.65
C THR A 28 -4.36 -7.84 -14.30
N GLY A 29 -4.80 -8.79 -13.48
CA GLY A 29 -4.01 -9.97 -13.12
C GLY A 29 -3.76 -10.11 -11.62
N THR A 30 -3.23 -11.27 -11.23
CA THR A 30 -3.15 -11.70 -9.82
C THR A 30 -2.34 -10.75 -8.94
N PHE A 31 -1.27 -10.15 -9.46
CA PHE A 31 -0.48 -9.18 -8.73
C PHE A 31 -1.34 -8.00 -8.26
N TRP A 32 -2.07 -7.40 -9.20
CA TRP A 32 -2.85 -6.17 -9.01
C TRP A 32 -4.12 -6.41 -8.21
N SER A 33 -4.77 -7.57 -8.38
CA SER A 33 -5.89 -7.99 -7.53
C SER A 33 -5.49 -8.32 -6.08
N SER A 34 -4.19 -8.32 -5.79
CA SER A 34 -3.64 -8.55 -4.44
C SER A 34 -2.67 -7.44 -4.03
N GLY A 35 -2.79 -6.24 -4.61
CA GLY A 35 -2.03 -5.06 -4.21
C GLY A 35 -2.23 -4.77 -2.72
N TYR A 36 -1.12 -4.60 -1.98
CA TYR A 36 -1.14 -4.55 -0.52
C TYR A 36 -0.33 -3.37 0.03
N GLY A 37 0.71 -2.94 -0.67
CA GLY A 37 1.43 -1.70 -0.36
C GLY A 37 1.33 -0.73 -1.53
N LEU A 38 1.22 0.57 -1.23
CA LEU A 38 1.18 1.66 -2.20
C LEU A 38 2.03 2.82 -1.69
N VAL A 39 2.89 3.34 -2.54
CA VAL A 39 3.68 4.56 -2.32
C VAL A 39 3.64 5.39 -3.60
N TYR A 40 3.49 6.70 -3.48
CA TYR A 40 3.71 7.62 -4.60
C TYR A 40 5.10 8.24 -4.48
N GLU A 41 5.96 8.03 -5.46
CA GLU A 41 7.32 8.56 -5.48
C GLU A 41 7.79 8.76 -6.92
N ASN A 42 8.44 9.90 -7.19
CA ASN A 42 8.95 10.28 -8.52
C ASN A 42 7.92 10.14 -9.65
N SER A 43 6.71 10.67 -9.42
CA SER A 43 5.60 10.62 -10.38
C SER A 43 5.17 9.20 -10.78
N LYS A 44 5.34 8.24 -9.87
CA LYS A 44 4.90 6.86 -10.06
C LYS A 44 4.20 6.34 -8.82
N TYR A 45 3.18 5.52 -9.03
CA TYR A 45 2.59 4.70 -7.99
C TYR A 45 3.36 3.39 -7.90
N TRP A 46 4.16 3.22 -6.86
CA TRP A 46 4.86 1.99 -6.54
C TRP A 46 3.97 1.07 -5.71
N LEU A 47 3.81 -0.16 -6.16
CA LEU A 47 2.95 -1.15 -5.55
C LEU A 47 3.72 -2.42 -5.23
N SER A 48 3.34 -3.02 -4.10
CA SER A 48 3.74 -4.38 -3.74
C SER A 48 2.49 -5.25 -3.60
N SER A 49 2.64 -6.56 -3.81
CA SER A 49 1.52 -7.49 -3.81
C SER A 49 1.65 -8.56 -2.74
N SER A 50 0.53 -8.91 -2.13
CA SER A 50 0.40 -10.03 -1.18
C SER A 50 0.15 -11.38 -1.89
N SER A 51 0.22 -11.43 -3.22
CA SER A 51 0.12 -12.67 -3.99
C SER A 51 1.35 -13.56 -3.76
N SER A 52 1.14 -14.77 -3.27
CA SER A 52 2.19 -15.79 -3.11
C SER A 52 2.69 -16.38 -4.44
N THR A 53 1.98 -16.15 -5.55
CA THR A 53 2.34 -16.68 -6.87
C THR A 53 3.07 -15.67 -7.75
N THR A 54 2.73 -14.38 -7.63
CA THR A 54 3.24 -13.34 -8.56
C THR A 54 3.81 -12.10 -7.85
N GLY A 55 3.64 -11.96 -6.53
CA GLY A 55 4.00 -10.75 -5.78
C GLY A 55 5.29 -10.83 -4.96
N ARG A 56 5.93 -12.00 -4.90
CA ARG A 56 7.08 -12.23 -4.01
C ARG A 56 8.31 -11.48 -4.50
N GLY A 57 8.80 -10.55 -3.68
CA GLY A 57 10.02 -9.81 -3.96
C GLY A 57 9.94 -8.94 -5.21
N ILE A 58 8.75 -8.48 -5.58
CA ILE A 58 8.54 -7.61 -6.73
C ILE A 58 7.82 -6.34 -6.26
N ILE A 59 8.32 -5.21 -6.72
CA ILE A 59 7.66 -3.91 -6.63
C ILE A 59 7.45 -3.41 -8.05
N TYR A 60 6.20 -3.19 -8.44
CA TYR A 60 5.86 -2.62 -9.74
C TYR A 60 5.52 -1.14 -9.60
N ALA A 61 5.82 -0.35 -10.62
CA ALA A 61 5.40 1.04 -10.67
C ALA A 61 4.45 1.28 -11.84
N VAL A 62 3.35 1.98 -11.59
CA VAL A 62 2.47 2.48 -12.64
C VAL A 62 2.48 3.99 -12.71
N ASP A 63 2.21 4.55 -13.88
CA ASP A 63 2.01 5.98 -14.08
C ASP A 63 0.57 6.42 -13.73
N ASP A 64 0.26 7.70 -13.97
CA ASP A 64 -1.07 8.28 -13.73
C ASP A 64 -2.17 7.73 -14.65
N SER A 65 -1.80 7.01 -15.72
CA SER A 65 -2.72 6.28 -16.61
C SER A 65 -2.89 4.82 -16.19
N GLY A 66 -2.19 4.37 -15.14
CA GLY A 66 -2.22 3.00 -14.65
C GLY A 66 -1.38 2.02 -15.48
N VAL A 67 -0.51 2.53 -16.35
CA VAL A 67 0.37 1.71 -17.18
C VAL A 67 1.60 1.32 -16.37
N LEU A 68 2.02 0.05 -16.43
CA LEU A 68 3.26 -0.42 -15.83
C LEU A 68 4.45 0.27 -16.52
N VAL A 69 5.22 1.04 -15.76
CA VAL A 69 6.36 1.82 -16.25
C VAL A 69 7.68 1.46 -15.59
N ASP A 70 7.66 0.71 -14.48
CA ASP A 70 8.89 0.31 -13.79
C ASP A 70 8.73 -0.97 -12.97
N THR A 71 9.85 -1.58 -12.63
CA THR A 71 9.91 -2.81 -11.82
C THR A 71 11.21 -2.88 -11.03
N ILE A 72 11.09 -3.19 -9.75
CA ILE A 72 12.21 -3.56 -8.89
C ILE A 72 12.01 -5.01 -8.45
N ALA A 73 13.03 -5.84 -8.69
CA ALA A 73 13.10 -7.21 -8.18
C ALA A 73 14.05 -7.27 -6.99
N ILE A 74 13.55 -7.77 -5.86
CA ILE A 74 14.32 -8.01 -4.64
C ILE A 74 14.84 -9.45 -4.71
N ASN A 75 16.13 -9.59 -4.98
CA ASN A 75 16.77 -10.90 -5.07
C ASN A 75 17.15 -11.42 -3.67
N TYR A 76 16.17 -11.97 -2.95
CA TYR A 76 16.38 -12.60 -1.66
C TYR A 76 15.67 -13.98 -1.64
N PRO A 77 16.39 -15.11 -1.61
CA PRO A 77 15.84 -16.44 -1.91
C PRO A 77 14.62 -16.86 -1.07
N SER A 78 14.53 -16.41 0.18
CA SER A 78 13.43 -16.78 1.07
C SER A 78 12.32 -15.73 1.16
N ILE A 79 12.37 -14.67 0.35
CA ILE A 79 11.40 -13.57 0.44
C ILE A 79 9.98 -14.06 0.19
N ARG A 80 9.07 -13.62 1.04
CA ARG A 80 7.64 -13.81 0.87
C ARG A 80 6.99 -12.57 0.27
N GLU A 81 5.78 -12.76 -0.20
CA GLU A 81 4.85 -11.72 -0.65
C GLU A 81 4.69 -10.60 0.39
N SER A 82 4.25 -9.43 -0.07
CA SER A 82 4.24 -8.21 0.73
C SER A 82 3.04 -8.12 1.67
N GLN A 83 3.22 -7.38 2.77
CA GLN A 83 2.17 -6.84 3.64
C GLN A 83 2.23 -5.30 3.74
N GLY A 84 3.04 -4.65 2.92
CA GLY A 84 3.15 -3.21 2.95
C GLY A 84 4.38 -2.73 2.22
N LEU A 85 4.30 -1.47 1.80
CA LEU A 85 5.38 -0.76 1.16
C LEU A 85 5.41 0.66 1.74
N ALA A 86 6.60 1.13 2.09
CA ALA A 86 6.85 2.51 2.45
C ALA A 86 8.12 3.01 1.76
N PHE A 87 8.27 4.33 1.67
CA PHE A 87 9.47 4.98 1.16
C PHE A 87 9.86 6.09 2.14
N ASP A 88 11.15 6.16 2.48
CA ASP A 88 11.67 7.10 3.48
C ASP A 88 12.37 8.33 2.86
N GLY A 89 12.30 8.48 1.53
CA GLY A 89 13.02 9.50 0.78
C GLY A 89 14.25 8.95 0.05
N ASN A 90 14.76 7.78 0.43
CA ASN A 90 15.91 7.14 -0.22
C ASN A 90 15.67 5.67 -0.59
N TYR A 91 14.96 4.92 0.25
CA TYR A 91 14.80 3.47 0.13
C TYR A 91 13.34 3.03 0.26
N PHE A 92 13.01 1.97 -0.45
CA PHE A 92 11.76 1.24 -0.26
C PHE A 92 11.89 0.26 0.92
N TRP A 93 10.94 0.35 1.83
CA TRP A 93 10.75 -0.58 2.93
C TRP A 93 9.66 -1.58 2.53
N TYR A 94 10.09 -2.76 2.10
CA TYR A 94 9.20 -3.87 1.74
C TYR A 94 8.91 -4.71 2.99
N VAL A 95 7.63 -4.79 3.38
CA VAL A 95 7.22 -5.58 4.54
C VAL A 95 6.92 -7.00 4.09
N GLU A 96 7.83 -7.93 4.37
CA GLU A 96 7.62 -9.34 4.07
C GLU A 96 6.49 -9.94 4.93
N ARG A 97 5.55 -10.66 4.30
CA ARG A 97 4.50 -11.39 5.02
C ARG A 97 5.11 -12.48 5.89
N LYS A 98 4.98 -12.34 7.20
CA LYS A 98 5.20 -13.43 8.14
C LYS A 98 3.87 -14.06 8.52
N THR A 99 3.78 -15.37 8.40
CA THR A 99 2.69 -16.13 9.00
C THR A 99 3.07 -16.35 10.46
N ALA A 100 2.29 -15.81 11.40
CA ALA A 100 2.44 -16.19 12.80
C ALA A 100 2.27 -17.71 12.89
N ARG A 101 3.28 -18.41 13.40
CA ARG A 101 3.07 -19.79 13.86
C ARG A 101 2.34 -19.68 15.19
N CYS A 102 1.01 -19.68 15.15
CA CYS A 102 0.22 -19.99 16.33
C CYS A 102 0.29 -21.51 16.58
N ASP A 103 1.50 -22.05 16.70
CA ASP A 103 1.69 -23.42 17.15
C ASP A 103 1.58 -23.36 18.69
N LEU A 104 0.38 -23.61 19.20
CA LEU A 104 0.17 -23.93 20.61
C LEU A 104 0.71 -25.36 20.80
N PHE A 105 1.95 -25.49 21.27
CA PHE A 105 2.48 -26.75 21.79
C PHE A 105 1.91 -27.03 23.18
#